data_AF-A0A9Q3HTD4-F1
#
_entry.id   AF-A0A9Q3HTD4-F1
#
_cell.length_a   1.000
_cell.length_b   1.000
_cell.length_c   1.000
_cell.angle_alpha   90.00
_cell.angle_beta   90.00
_cell.angle_gamma   90.00
#
_symmetry.space_group_name_H-M   'P 1'
#
loop_
_entity.id
_entity.type
_entity.pdbx_description
1 polymer ?
#
loop_
_entity_poly.entity_id
_entity_poly.type
_entity_poly.pdbx_seq_one_letter_code
_entity_poly.pdbx_strand_id
1 'polypeptide(L)'
;MHNTFLSGLVPEPTQPNMVTINNILKIFIDEIALLDEGIMIQTPQYPKGCKVVVRLGCLIGDLVANHKVAGFASHSATRFCSWCDCSKADIQQLKLGRLQQKHIVKDCSNQFKDLRNETERTRMVKKTGIRWSELNRLPYWNPVQQIPLGIMHNWFEGILQHHFCN
;
A
#
# COMPACT_ATOMS: atom_id res chain seq x y z
N MET A 1 1.51 -25.65 -5.50
CA MET A 1 0.56 -25.60 -4.38
C MET A 1 0.29 -24.14 -4.08
N HIS A 2 -0.97 -23.70 -4.11
CA HIS A 2 -1.36 -22.37 -3.66
C HIS A 2 -1.99 -22.53 -2.28
N ASN A 3 -1.36 -21.94 -1.27
CA ASN A 3 -1.90 -21.92 0.08
C ASN A 3 -2.46 -20.51 0.33
N THR A 4 -3.77 -20.42 0.51
CA THR A 4 -4.46 -19.16 0.80
C THR A 4 -4.93 -19.20 2.25
N PHE A 5 -4.58 -18.18 3.03
CA PHE A 5 -4.97 -18.05 4.43
C PHE A 5 -5.73 -16.73 4.62
N LEU A 6 -6.79 -16.78 5.43
CA LEU A 6 -7.54 -15.60 5.83
C LEU A 6 -6.88 -14.99 7.07
N SER A 7 -6.39 -13.75 6.98
CA SER A 7 -5.75 -13.07 8.12
C SER A 7 -6.66 -12.10 8.87
N GLY A 8 -7.83 -11.77 8.33
CA GLY A 8 -8.74 -10.82 8.97
C GLY A 8 -10.01 -10.54 8.17
N LEU A 9 -11.03 -10.07 8.88
CA LEU A 9 -12.30 -9.62 8.33
C LEU A 9 -12.56 -8.20 8.81
N VAL A 10 -13.03 -7.34 7.91
CA VAL A 10 -13.46 -5.99 8.27
C VAL A 10 -14.98 -6.02 8.48
N PRO A 11 -15.51 -5.47 9.59
CA PRO A 11 -16.93 -5.47 9.85
C PRO A 11 -17.72 -4.61 8.84
N GLU A 12 -18.89 -5.13 8.43
CA GLU A 12 -19.95 -4.44 7.71
C GLU A 12 -20.63 -3.37 8.60
N PRO A 13 -21.42 -2.39 8.07
CA PRO A 13 -21.99 -2.29 6.71
C PRO A 13 -21.34 -1.25 5.79
N THR A 14 -20.35 -0.50 6.27
CA THR A 14 -19.71 0.56 5.46
C THR A 14 -18.27 0.24 5.17
N GLN A 15 -17.79 0.63 3.99
CA GLN A 15 -16.39 0.46 3.64
C GLN A 15 -15.51 1.19 4.66
N PRO A 16 -14.50 0.53 5.25
CA PRO A 16 -13.69 1.14 6.28
C PRO A 16 -12.98 2.39 5.74
N ASN A 17 -12.90 3.40 6.59
CA ASN A 17 -12.10 4.57 6.31
C ASN A 17 -10.60 4.28 6.53
N MET A 18 -9.75 5.21 6.13
CA MET A 18 -8.29 5.10 6.20
C MET A 18 -7.76 4.85 7.61
N VAL A 19 -8.39 5.46 8.62
CA VAL A 19 -7.98 5.34 10.01
C VAL A 19 -8.31 3.93 10.51
N THR A 20 -9.52 3.45 10.24
CA THR A 20 -9.94 2.08 10.58
C THR A 20 -9.06 1.04 9.90
N ILE A 21 -8.76 1.20 8.59
CA ILE A 21 -7.87 0.29 7.86
C ILE A 21 -6.49 0.24 8.53
N ASN A 22 -5.89 1.40 8.84
CA ASN A 22 -4.59 1.42 9.52
C ASN A 22 -4.64 0.75 10.89
N ASN A 23 -5.68 0.98 11.69
CA ASN A 23 -5.82 0.33 13.00
C ASN A 23 -5.92 -1.19 12.89
N ILE A 24 -6.62 -1.70 11.89
CA ILE A 24 -6.73 -3.14 11.63
C ILE A 24 -5.38 -3.69 11.14
N LEU A 25 -4.75 -3.01 10.17
CA LEU A 25 -3.45 -3.42 9.62
C LEU A 25 -2.36 -3.44 10.67
N LYS A 26 -2.42 -2.57 11.68
CA LYS A 26 -1.40 -2.48 12.73
C LYS A 26 -1.09 -3.85 13.35
N ILE A 27 -2.13 -4.61 13.70
CA ILE A 27 -2.00 -5.95 14.31
C ILE A 27 -1.24 -6.87 13.36
N PHE A 28 -1.63 -6.89 12.09
CA PHE A 28 -0.98 -7.72 11.07
C PHE A 28 0.48 -7.31 10.83
N ILE A 29 0.76 -6.00 10.79
CA ILE A 29 2.11 -5.49 10.58
C ILE A 29 3.02 -5.71 11.80
N ASP A 30 2.48 -5.69 13.01
CA ASP A 30 3.22 -6.07 14.23
C ASP A 30 3.73 -7.53 14.13
N GLU A 31 2.88 -8.46 13.70
CA GLU A 31 3.27 -9.86 13.48
C GLU A 31 4.30 -10.02 12.35
N ILE A 32 4.10 -9.34 11.22
CA ILE A 32 5.07 -9.39 10.11
C ILE A 32 6.42 -8.80 10.51
N ALA A 33 6.44 -7.73 11.32
CA ALA A 33 7.68 -7.16 11.81
C ALA A 33 8.46 -8.14 12.70
N LEU A 34 7.76 -8.85 13.59
CA LEU A 34 8.37 -9.92 14.40
C LEU A 34 8.93 -11.06 13.52
N LEU A 35 8.17 -11.46 12.50
CA LEU A 35 8.58 -12.52 11.58
C LEU A 35 9.71 -12.11 10.63
N ASP A 36 9.91 -10.81 10.39
CA ASP A 36 11.04 -10.29 9.59
C ASP A 36 12.38 -10.43 10.35
N GLU A 37 12.37 -10.31 11.68
CA GLU A 37 13.53 -10.62 12.54
C GLU A 37 13.87 -12.12 12.50
N GLY A 38 12.82 -12.94 12.34
CA GLY A 38 12.85 -14.37 12.12
C GLY A 38 12.67 -15.17 13.40
N ILE A 39 11.87 -16.23 13.30
CA ILE A 39 11.51 -17.11 14.41
C ILE A 39 12.13 -18.50 14.21
N MET A 40 12.43 -19.19 15.32
CA MET A 40 12.92 -20.57 15.26
C MET A 40 11.73 -21.53 15.30
N ILE A 41 11.58 -22.35 14.28
CA ILE A 41 10.52 -23.37 14.19
C ILE A 41 11.15 -24.74 14.17
N GLN A 42 10.77 -25.59 15.12
CA GLN A 42 11.15 -27.01 15.13
C GLN A 42 10.18 -27.82 14.26
N THR A 43 10.74 -28.72 13.45
CA THR A 43 9.95 -29.65 12.63
C THR A 43 10.57 -31.04 12.73
N PRO A 44 9.87 -32.13 12.35
CA PRO A 44 10.43 -33.47 12.36
C PRO A 44 11.74 -33.60 11.54
N GLN A 45 11.87 -32.84 10.45
CA GLN A 45 13.08 -32.80 9.63
C GLN A 45 14.19 -31.91 10.21
N TYR A 46 13.82 -30.94 11.07
CA TYR A 46 14.76 -30.01 11.72
C TYR A 46 14.53 -29.98 13.24
N PRO A 47 14.95 -31.02 14.00
CA PRO A 47 14.73 -31.11 15.45
C PRO A 47 15.43 -30.01 16.27
N LYS A 48 16.55 -29.49 15.74
CA LYS A 48 17.28 -28.34 16.35
C LYS A 48 16.64 -26.99 16.03
N GLY A 49 15.55 -26.98 15.26
CA GLY A 49 14.91 -25.76 14.77
C GLY A 49 15.51 -25.26 13.46
N CYS A 50 14.68 -24.60 12.66
CA CYS A 50 15.07 -23.85 11.48
C CYS A 50 14.62 -22.39 11.66
N LYS A 51 15.48 -21.43 11.32
CA LYS A 51 15.10 -20.01 11.33
C LYS A 51 14.20 -19.74 10.12
N VAL A 52 12.98 -19.29 10.39
CA VAL A 52 12.00 -18.90 9.38
C VAL A 52 11.80 -17.40 9.43
N VAL A 53 11.93 -16.75 8.27
CA VAL A 53 11.70 -15.32 8.08
C VAL A 53 10.52 -15.16 7.14
N VAL A 54 9.57 -14.28 7.48
CA VAL A 54 8.42 -13.97 6.63
C VAL A 54 8.44 -12.50 6.27
N ARG A 55 8.24 -12.20 4.98
CA ARG A 55 8.16 -10.84 4.46
C ARG A 55 6.93 -10.68 3.58
N LEU A 56 6.27 -9.54 3.73
CA LEU A 56 5.21 -9.10 2.84
C LEU A 56 5.79 -8.76 1.45
N GLY A 57 5.42 -9.55 0.44
CA GLY A 57 5.91 -9.38 -0.93
C GLY A 57 5.26 -8.22 -1.69
N CYS A 58 3.93 -8.17 -1.71
CA CYS A 58 3.18 -7.12 -2.40
C CYS A 58 1.78 -6.92 -1.82
N LEU A 59 1.19 -5.75 -2.09
CA LEU A 59 -0.20 -5.42 -1.83
C LEU A 59 -0.99 -5.53 -3.13
N ILE A 60 -1.87 -6.52 -3.20
CA ILE A 60 -2.71 -6.78 -4.38
C ILE A 60 -4.16 -6.45 -4.02
N GLY A 61 -4.81 -5.70 -4.90
CA GLY A 61 -6.18 -5.25 -4.76
C GLY A 61 -6.56 -4.33 -5.90
N ASP A 62 -7.83 -3.90 -5.93
CA ASP A 62 -8.26 -2.83 -6.80
C ASP A 62 -7.57 -1.49 -6.43
N LEU A 63 -7.63 -0.51 -7.33
CA LEU A 63 -6.97 0.78 -7.14
C LEU A 63 -7.45 1.51 -5.86
N VAL A 64 -8.74 1.43 -5.56
CA VAL A 64 -9.34 2.14 -4.42
C VAL A 64 -8.87 1.50 -3.11
N ALA A 65 -8.93 0.18 -3.00
CA ALA A 65 -8.45 -0.57 -1.85
C ALA A 65 -6.94 -0.35 -1.66
N ASN A 66 -6.14 -0.45 -2.72
CA ASN A 66 -4.70 -0.25 -2.66
C ASN A 66 -4.34 1.16 -2.17
N HIS A 67 -4.98 2.20 -2.71
CA HIS A 67 -4.73 3.56 -2.24
C HIS A 67 -5.09 3.71 -0.76
N LYS A 68 -6.17 3.05 -0.32
CA LYS A 68 -6.56 3.11 1.08
C LYS A 68 -5.56 2.42 2.02
N VAL A 69 -5.15 1.21 1.69
CA VAL A 69 -4.21 0.43 2.52
C VAL A 69 -2.82 1.07 2.50
N ALA A 70 -2.36 1.53 1.34
CA ALA A 70 -1.02 2.09 1.19
C ALA A 70 -0.89 3.58 1.53
N GLY A 71 -2.00 4.25 1.85
CA GLY A 71 -1.99 5.65 2.25
C GLY A 71 -1.94 6.66 1.11
N PHE A 72 -2.30 6.28 -0.12
CA PHE A 72 -2.45 7.23 -1.23
C PHE A 72 -3.84 7.89 -1.24
N ALA A 73 -3.94 9.06 -1.87
CA ALA A 73 -5.21 9.74 -2.09
C ALA A 73 -6.05 9.03 -3.15
N SER A 74 -7.36 9.33 -3.20
CA SER A 74 -8.26 8.70 -4.16
C SER A 74 -7.85 9.00 -5.61
N HIS A 75 -8.32 8.16 -6.55
CA HIS A 75 -8.17 8.40 -7.99
C HIS A 75 -8.74 9.77 -8.43
N SER A 76 -9.67 10.34 -7.66
CA SER A 76 -10.29 11.64 -7.93
C SER A 76 -9.48 12.84 -7.44
N ALA A 77 -8.45 12.64 -6.63
CA ALA A 77 -7.64 13.69 -6.01
C ALA A 77 -6.73 14.43 -7.02
N THR A 78 -6.19 15.58 -6.62
CA THR A 78 -5.20 16.32 -7.42
C THR A 78 -3.93 15.50 -7.65
N ARG A 79 -3.44 14.85 -6.59
CA ARG A 79 -2.33 13.87 -6.63
C ARG A 79 -2.94 12.48 -6.51
N PHE A 80 -3.23 11.87 -7.64
CA PHE A 80 -4.03 10.63 -7.70
C PHE A 80 -3.17 9.38 -7.91
N CYS A 81 -1.97 9.50 -8.48
CA CYS A 81 -1.15 8.35 -8.89
C CYS A 81 -0.23 7.90 -7.75
N SER A 82 -0.16 6.59 -7.48
CA SER A 82 0.79 5.99 -6.55
C SER A 82 2.21 5.86 -7.14
N TRP A 83 2.34 5.80 -8.47
CA TRP A 83 3.63 5.62 -9.14
C TRP A 83 4.33 6.90 -9.52
N CYS A 84 3.62 7.97 -9.89
CA CYS A 84 4.24 9.20 -10.38
C CYS A 84 3.74 10.43 -9.62
N ASP A 85 4.50 11.52 -9.67
CA ASP A 85 4.12 12.80 -9.09
C ASP A 85 3.41 13.69 -10.13
N CYS A 86 2.38 13.15 -10.79
CA CYS A 86 1.57 13.87 -11.76
C CYS A 86 0.34 14.50 -11.07
N SER A 87 0.03 15.75 -11.42
CA SER A 87 -1.26 16.35 -11.09
C SER A 87 -2.34 15.81 -12.01
N LYS A 88 -3.59 15.82 -11.55
CA LYS A 88 -4.76 15.61 -12.42
C LYS A 88 -4.86 16.63 -13.55
N ALA A 89 -4.42 17.88 -13.32
CA ALA A 89 -4.36 18.93 -14.34
C ALA A 89 -3.37 18.59 -15.47
N ASP A 90 -2.31 17.85 -15.15
CA ASP A 90 -1.23 17.50 -16.08
C ASP A 90 -1.34 16.06 -16.56
N ILE A 91 -2.51 15.42 -16.42
CA ILE A 91 -2.70 14.00 -16.76
C ILE A 91 -2.36 13.69 -18.22
N GLN A 92 -2.55 14.65 -19.12
CA GLN A 92 -2.16 14.53 -20.54
C GLN A 92 -0.63 14.46 -20.74
N GLN A 93 0.14 14.93 -19.76
CA GLN A 93 1.60 14.90 -19.75
C GLN A 93 2.14 13.65 -19.05
N LEU A 94 1.27 12.72 -18.64
CA LEU A 94 1.67 11.49 -17.98
C LEU A 94 2.56 10.67 -18.92
N LYS A 95 3.85 10.59 -18.60
CA LYS A 95 4.82 9.77 -19.32
C LYS A 95 5.11 8.52 -18.51
N LEU A 96 5.13 7.38 -19.19
CA LEU A 96 5.80 6.18 -18.66
C LEU A 96 7.25 6.56 -18.38
N GLY A 97 7.73 6.40 -17.15
CA GLY A 97 9.18 6.38 -16.93
C GLY A 97 9.70 6.89 -15.60
N ARG A 98 9.09 7.90 -14.95
CA ARG A 98 9.61 8.37 -13.66
C ARG A 98 8.71 7.98 -12.50
N LEU A 99 9.09 6.87 -11.86
CA LEU A 99 8.50 6.45 -10.60
C LEU A 99 8.88 7.44 -9.48
N GLN A 100 7.95 7.62 -8.53
CA GLN A 100 8.23 8.26 -7.26
C GLN A 100 9.31 7.45 -6.52
N GLN A 101 10.13 8.15 -5.76
CA GLN A 101 11.21 7.51 -5.01
C GLN A 101 10.68 7.05 -3.65
N LYS A 102 11.04 5.83 -3.23
CA LYS A 102 10.64 5.24 -1.94
C LYS A 102 10.84 6.20 -0.77
N HIS A 103 11.99 6.85 -0.69
CA HIS A 103 12.30 7.76 0.42
C HIS A 103 11.36 8.97 0.46
N ILE A 104 11.09 9.61 -0.69
CA ILE A 104 10.16 10.75 -0.77
C ILE A 104 8.77 10.37 -0.26
N VAL A 105 8.27 9.20 -0.67
CA VAL A 105 6.96 8.73 -0.23
C VAL A 105 6.94 8.43 1.27
N LYS A 106 7.97 7.75 1.80
CA LYS A 106 8.06 7.44 3.23
C LYS A 106 8.24 8.71 4.08
N ASP A 107 9.03 9.68 3.62
CA ASP A 107 9.23 10.96 4.30
C ASP A 107 7.93 11.76 4.36
N CYS A 108 7.19 11.83 3.25
CA CYS A 108 5.86 12.44 3.23
C CYS A 108 4.89 11.68 4.15
N SER A 109 4.94 10.35 4.19
CA SER A 109 4.09 9.55 5.06
C SER A 109 4.39 9.78 6.54
N ASN A 110 5.68 9.88 6.91
CA ASN A 110 6.13 10.19 8.27
C ASN A 110 5.73 11.61 8.69
N GLN A 111 5.98 12.60 7.83
CA GLN A 111 5.54 13.98 8.07
C GLN A 111 4.01 14.03 8.31
N PHE A 112 3.21 13.31 7.53
CA PHE A 112 1.76 13.22 7.76
C PHE A 112 1.42 12.64 9.14
N LYS A 113 2.15 11.61 9.57
CA LYS A 113 1.96 10.96 10.88
C LYS A 113 2.23 11.92 12.03
N ASP A 114 3.26 12.76 11.90
CA ASP A 114 3.70 13.71 12.92
C ASP A 114 2.76 14.93 13.05
N LEU A 115 1.95 15.22 12.02
CA LEU A 115 0.94 16.28 12.08
C LEU A 115 -0.16 15.94 13.09
N ARG A 116 -0.49 16.91 13.95
CA ARG A 116 -1.54 16.81 14.98
C ARG A 116 -2.85 17.46 14.57
N ASN A 117 -2.84 18.38 13.61
CA ASN A 117 -4.00 19.13 13.17
C ASN A 117 -4.60 18.50 11.89
N GLU A 118 -5.91 18.26 11.90
CA GLU A 118 -6.63 17.71 10.75
C GLU A 118 -6.64 18.65 9.53
N THR A 119 -6.63 19.97 9.76
CA THR A 119 -6.50 20.97 8.69
C THR A 119 -5.15 20.86 8.00
N GLU A 120 -4.07 20.65 8.76
CA GLU A 120 -2.72 20.47 8.21
C GLU A 120 -2.61 19.15 7.46
N ARG A 121 -3.17 18.06 8.01
CA ARG A 121 -3.25 16.76 7.34
C ARG A 121 -3.99 16.84 6.01
N THR A 122 -5.14 17.52 5.99
CA THR A 122 -5.92 17.73 4.76
C THR A 122 -5.12 18.52 3.73
N ARG A 123 -4.46 19.61 4.16
CA ARG A 123 -3.60 20.43 3.29
C ARG A 123 -2.43 19.62 2.73
N MET A 124 -1.80 18.79 3.56
CA MET A 124 -0.70 17.94 3.16
C MET A 124 -1.13 16.92 2.11
N VAL A 125 -2.23 16.20 2.35
CA VAL A 125 -2.76 15.23 1.39
C VAL A 125 -3.14 15.90 0.07
N LYS A 126 -3.70 17.11 0.10
CA LYS A 126 -4.00 17.86 -1.13
C LYS A 126 -2.73 18.18 -1.92
N LYS A 127 -1.62 18.46 -1.23
CA LYS A 127 -0.32 18.79 -1.82
C LYS A 127 0.42 17.56 -2.37
N THR A 128 0.48 16.48 -1.59
CA THR A 128 1.36 15.31 -1.85
C THR A 128 0.60 14.08 -2.31
N GLY A 129 -0.69 13.97 -1.99
CA GLY A 129 -1.48 12.75 -2.21
C GLY A 129 -1.16 11.62 -1.24
N ILE A 130 -0.38 11.87 -0.18
CA ILE A 130 0.18 10.83 0.70
C ILE A 130 -0.30 11.01 2.14
N ARG A 131 -0.60 9.89 2.79
CA ARG A 131 -0.97 9.73 4.21
C ARG A 131 -0.07 8.69 4.89
N TRP A 132 -0.30 8.52 6.19
CA TRP A 132 0.28 7.40 6.94
C TRP A 132 -0.32 6.06 6.51
N SER A 133 0.54 5.05 6.38
CA SER A 133 0.18 3.64 6.23
C SER A 133 1.04 2.80 7.17
N GLU A 134 0.43 1.87 7.90
CA GLU A 134 1.16 0.94 8.78
C GLU A 134 2.22 0.13 8.02
N LEU A 135 2.01 -0.14 6.72
CA LEU A 135 3.00 -0.81 5.86
C LEU A 135 4.37 -0.12 5.86
N ASN A 136 4.41 1.20 6.06
CA ASN A 136 5.65 1.98 6.06
C ASN A 136 6.53 1.72 7.29
N ARG A 137 6.03 1.02 8.31
CA ARG A 137 6.84 0.55 9.45
C ARG A 137 7.82 -0.54 9.04
N LEU A 138 7.52 -1.31 7.99
CA LEU A 138 8.41 -2.35 7.49
C LEU A 138 9.60 -1.69 6.75
N PRO A 139 10.86 -1.94 7.16
CA PRO A 139 12.02 -1.27 6.57
C PRO A 139 12.20 -1.58 5.07
N TYR A 140 11.98 -2.85 4.69
CA TYR A 140 12.11 -3.31 3.31
C TYR A 140 10.97 -2.77 2.41
N TRP A 141 9.79 -2.47 2.97
CA TRP A 141 8.60 -2.07 2.20
C TRP A 141 8.84 -0.85 1.30
N ASN A 142 8.50 -0.99 0.03
CA ASN A 142 8.52 0.05 -0.99
C ASN A 142 7.08 0.33 -1.46
N PRO A 143 6.44 1.44 -1.02
CA PRO A 143 5.06 1.75 -1.36
C PRO A 143 4.85 2.08 -2.84
N VAL A 144 5.91 2.25 -3.64
CA VAL A 144 5.80 2.51 -5.08
C VAL A 144 5.94 1.23 -5.90
N GLN A 145 6.83 0.32 -5.50
CA GLN A 145 7.16 -0.88 -6.28
C GLN A 145 6.42 -2.14 -5.83
N GLN A 146 6.00 -2.23 -4.57
CA GLN A 146 5.32 -3.41 -4.03
C GLN A 146 3.79 -3.31 -4.08
N ILE A 147 3.27 -2.36 -4.87
CA ILE A 147 1.85 -2.21 -5.16
C ILE A 147 1.69 -2.36 -6.68
N PRO A 148 1.51 -3.59 -7.19
CA PRO A 148 1.23 -3.79 -8.60
C PRO A 148 -0.11 -3.15 -9.00
N LEU A 149 -0.20 -2.68 -10.25
CA LEU A 149 -1.49 -2.47 -10.90
C LEU A 149 -2.25 -3.79 -10.85
N GLY A 150 -3.47 -3.79 -10.33
CA GLY A 150 -4.33 -4.96 -10.38
C GLY A 150 -4.57 -5.36 -11.84
N ILE A 151 -3.90 -6.42 -12.31
CA ILE A 151 -4.01 -6.90 -13.69
C ILE A 151 -5.47 -7.30 -13.97
N MET A 152 -6.15 -7.92 -13.00
CA MET A 152 -7.57 -8.27 -13.14
C MET A 152 -8.45 -7.06 -13.47
N HIS A 153 -8.50 -6.05 -12.62
CA HIS A 153 -9.37 -4.90 -12.83
C HIS A 153 -8.91 -3.98 -13.97
N ASN A 154 -7.60 -3.80 -14.16
CA ASN A 154 -7.10 -2.86 -15.17
C ASN A 154 -7.00 -3.49 -16.58
N TRP A 155 -6.65 -4.77 -16.68
CA TRP A 155 -6.42 -5.47 -17.94
C TRP A 155 -7.59 -6.38 -18.33
N PHE A 156 -8.08 -7.22 -17.42
CA PHE A 156 -9.12 -8.20 -17.72
C PHE A 156 -10.55 -7.62 -17.66
N GLU A 157 -10.83 -6.69 -16.75
CA GLU A 157 -12.15 -6.02 -16.64
C GLU A 157 -12.29 -4.77 -17.53
N GLY A 158 -11.33 -4.53 -18.44
CA GLY A 158 -11.55 -3.62 -19.57
C GLY A 158 -11.22 -2.14 -19.34
N ILE A 159 -10.78 -1.71 -18.16
CA ILE A 159 -10.46 -0.29 -17.89
C ILE A 159 -9.35 0.22 -18.83
N LEU A 160 -8.32 -0.59 -19.12
CA LEU A 160 -7.29 -0.23 -20.11
C LEU A 160 -7.65 -0.65 -21.55
N GLN A 161 -8.60 -1.56 -21.75
CA GLN A 161 -8.98 -2.00 -23.10
C GLN A 161 -9.60 -0.84 -23.92
N HIS A 162 -10.26 0.12 -23.26
CA HIS A 162 -10.75 1.36 -23.90
C HIS A 162 -9.68 2.45 -24.08
N HIS A 163 -8.50 2.30 -23.47
CA HIS A 163 -7.36 3.21 -23.64
C HIS A 163 -6.35 2.72 -24.68
N PHE A 164 -6.39 1.43 -25.02
CA PHE A 164 -5.67 0.81 -26.13
C PHE A 164 -6.66 0.41 -27.24
N CYS A 165 -7.39 1.38 -27.79
CA CYS A 165 -8.04 1.21 -29.08
C CYS A 165 -7.13 1.80 -30.16
N ASN A 166 -6.86 1.01 -31.20
CA ASN A 166 -6.44 1.52 -32.51
C ASN A 166 -7.47 2.52 -33.04
#